data_AF-A0A7Y6QS56-F1
#
_entry.id   AF-A0A7Y6QS56-F1
#
_cell.length_a   1.000
_cell.length_b   1.000
_cell.length_c   1.000
_cell.angle_alpha   90.00
_cell.angle_beta   90.00
_cell.angle_gamma   90.00
#
_symmetry.space_group_name_H-M   'P 1'
#
loop_
_entity.id
_entity.type
_entity.pdbx_description
1 polymer ?
#
loop_
_entity_poly.entity_id
_entity_poly.type
_entity_poly.pdbx_seq_one_letter_code
_entity_poly.pdbx_strand_id
1 'polypeptide(L)'
;MQSGSGGFSARRESTGTYTILFQPVFTTNPAVVGSQWGYGAGQSTLDNVIFPSLSASSVTVQTGDSKGTSTDRNFSFIATGNIG
;
A
#
# COMPACT_ATOMS: atom_id res chain seq x y z
N MET A 1 -10.40 8.20 4.06
CA MET A 1 -9.93 9.60 3.95
C MET A 1 -9.25 9.77 2.60
N GLN A 2 -9.49 10.88 1.90
CA GLN A 2 -8.86 11.18 0.61
C GLN A 2 -7.37 11.50 0.83
N SER A 3 -6.50 10.97 -0.02
CA SER A 3 -5.05 11.18 0.09
C SER A 3 -4.64 12.60 -0.28
N GLY A 4 -3.43 13.02 0.11
CA GLY A 4 -2.86 14.30 -0.29
C GLY A 4 -2.68 14.47 -1.80
N SER A 5 -2.69 13.37 -2.57
CA SER A 5 -2.66 13.41 -4.04
C SER A 5 -4.04 13.59 -4.68
N GLY A 6 -5.12 13.45 -3.91
CA GLY A 6 -6.50 13.43 -4.43
C GLY A 6 -6.88 12.16 -5.20
N GLY A 7 -5.90 11.36 -5.66
CA GLY A 7 -6.06 10.23 -6.59
C GLY A 7 -6.38 8.87 -5.96
N PHE A 8 -6.47 8.81 -4.64
CA PHE A 8 -6.79 7.57 -3.91
C PHE A 8 -7.32 7.85 -2.50
N SER A 9 -7.90 6.83 -1.89
CA SER A 9 -8.18 6.76 -0.45
C SER A 9 -7.59 5.48 0.15
N ALA A 10 -7.15 5.54 1.40
CA ALA A 10 -6.66 4.38 2.13
C ALA A 10 -7.59 4.06 3.31
N ARG A 11 -7.82 2.77 3.55
CA ARG A 11 -8.59 2.25 4.67
C ARG A 11 -7.83 1.10 5.33
N ARG A 12 -7.72 1.14 6.65
CA ARG A 12 -7.21 0.00 7.44
C ARG A 12 -8.34 -1.02 7.60
N GLU A 13 -8.09 -2.26 7.21
CA GLU A 13 -9.05 -3.37 7.33
C GLU A 13 -8.81 -4.16 8.63
N SER A 14 -7.55 -4.43 8.94
CA SER A 14 -7.10 -5.10 10.16
C SER A 14 -5.64 -4.75 10.44
N THR A 15 -5.05 -5.30 11.50
CA THR A 15 -3.64 -5.05 11.83
C THR A 15 -2.73 -5.41 10.67
N GLY A 16 -1.97 -4.41 10.20
CA GLY A 16 -1.05 -4.53 9.08
C GLY A 16 -1.71 -4.83 7.74
N THR A 17 -3.03 -4.65 7.60
CA THR A 17 -3.75 -4.86 6.32
C THR A 17 -4.58 -3.63 5.97
N TYR A 18 -4.37 -3.12 4.77
CA TYR A 18 -5.03 -1.92 4.27
C TYR A 18 -5.56 -2.15 2.86
N THR A 19 -6.61 -1.43 2.50
CA THR A 19 -7.08 -1.30 1.13
C THR A 19 -6.81 0.12 0.66
N ILE A 20 -6.19 0.26 -0.52
CA ILE A 20 -6.15 1.52 -1.26
C ILE A 20 -7.18 1.43 -2.38
N LEU A 21 -8.06 2.43 -2.46
CA LEU A 21 -9.02 2.61 -3.55
C LEU A 21 -8.54 3.75 -4.44
N PHE A 22 -8.40 3.50 -5.74
CA PHE A 22 -8.00 4.49 -6.73
C PHE A 22 -9.19 5.31 -7.21
N GLN A 23 -8.98 6.61 -7.41
CA GLN A 23 -10.00 7.50 -7.97
C GLN A 23 -9.35 8.65 -8.75
N PRO A 24 -9.49 8.75 -10.08
CA PRO A 24 -10.21 7.83 -10.97
C PRO A 24 -9.59 6.41 -10.97
N VAL A 25 -10.38 5.42 -11.39
CA VAL A 25 -9.87 4.05 -11.55
C VAL A 25 -8.91 3.97 -12.74
N PHE A 26 -8.00 3.00 -12.71
CA PHE A 26 -7.20 2.67 -13.88
C PHE A 26 -8.05 1.95 -14.93
N THR A 27 -7.62 1.97 -16.18
CA THR A 27 -8.27 1.21 -17.28
C THR A 27 -7.95 -0.28 -17.24
N THR A 28 -6.76 -0.63 -16.74
CA THR A 28 -6.29 -2.00 -16.47
C THR A 28 -5.56 -2.04 -15.14
N ASN A 29 -5.11 -3.22 -14.70
CA ASN A 29 -4.31 -3.32 -13.47
C ASN A 29 -3.04 -2.44 -13.60
N PRO A 30 -2.81 -1.48 -12.69
CA PRO A 30 -1.62 -0.64 -12.73
C PRO A 30 -0.36 -1.44 -12.34
N ALA A 31 0.83 -0.85 -12.51
CA ALA A 31 2.02 -1.29 -11.79
C ALA A 31 2.05 -0.64 -10.41
N VAL A 32 2.37 -1.41 -9.37
CA VAL A 32 2.45 -0.91 -7.99
C VAL A 32 3.79 -1.29 -7.37
N VAL A 33 4.44 -0.30 -6.76
CA VAL A 33 5.62 -0.48 -5.93
C VAL A 33 5.43 0.26 -4.61
N GLY A 34 6.13 -0.17 -3.57
CA GLY A 34 6.09 0.52 -2.29
C GLY A 34 7.21 0.10 -1.37
N SER A 35 7.35 0.85 -0.29
CA SER A 35 8.34 0.60 0.75
C SER A 35 7.77 1.00 2.11
N GLN A 36 8.12 0.25 3.15
CA GLN A 36 7.93 0.71 4.52
C GLN A 36 8.94 1.80 4.87
N TRP A 37 8.59 2.69 5.80
CA TRP A 37 9.51 3.72 6.28
C TRP A 37 9.16 4.15 7.71
N GLY A 38 9.99 5.02 8.31
CA GLY A 38 9.67 5.68 9.57
C GLY A 38 9.76 4.80 10.82
N TYR A 39 10.51 3.69 10.78
CA TYR A 39 10.85 2.88 11.96
C TYR A 39 12.33 3.04 12.29
N GLY A 40 12.66 4.10 13.06
CA GLY A 40 13.97 4.28 13.69
C GLY A 40 15.20 4.30 12.77
N ALA A 41 16.38 4.06 13.36
CA ALA A 41 17.69 4.14 12.70
C ALA A 41 18.11 2.86 11.96
N GLY A 42 17.23 1.85 11.87
CA GLY A 42 17.49 0.59 11.18
C GLY A 42 16.26 -0.32 11.17
N GLN A 43 16.04 -1.00 10.05
CA GLN A 43 14.92 -1.92 9.84
C GLN A 43 15.44 -3.28 9.39
N SER A 44 14.75 -4.34 9.80
CA SER A 44 14.95 -5.67 9.24
C SER A 44 14.49 -5.67 7.79
N THR A 45 15.11 -6.47 6.93
CA THR A 45 14.60 -6.71 5.58
C THR A 45 13.25 -7.44 5.58
N LEU A 46 12.84 -8.00 6.72
CA LEU A 46 11.51 -8.56 6.95
C LEU A 46 10.45 -7.48 7.27
N ASP A 47 10.85 -6.26 7.65
CA ASP A 47 9.94 -5.12 7.73
C ASP A 47 9.54 -4.74 6.29
N ASN A 48 8.48 -5.37 5.77
CA ASN A 48 8.15 -5.32 4.35
C ASN A 48 6.72 -4.91 4.06
N VAL A 49 6.50 -4.22 2.94
CA VAL A 49 5.19 -3.95 2.38
C VAL A 49 4.98 -4.84 1.15
N ILE A 50 3.87 -5.55 1.11
CA ILE A 50 3.51 -6.40 -0.02
C ILE A 50 2.11 -6.08 -0.53
N PHE A 51 1.86 -6.43 -1.79
CA PHE A 51 0.61 -6.14 -2.51
C PHE A 51 -0.05 -7.45 -2.99
N PRO A 52 -0.71 -8.21 -2.10
CA PRO A 52 -1.18 -9.57 -2.41
C PRO A 52 -2.33 -9.62 -3.43
N SER A 53 -3.06 -8.52 -3.63
CA SER A 53 -4.12 -8.46 -4.63
C SER A 53 -4.19 -7.06 -5.26
N LEU A 54 -4.34 -7.03 -6.57
CA LEU A 54 -4.39 -5.81 -7.36
C LEU A 54 -5.48 -5.88 -8.41
N SER A 55 -6.23 -4.78 -8.53
CA SER A 55 -7.19 -4.55 -9.58
C SER A 55 -7.04 -3.12 -10.13
N ALA A 56 -7.79 -2.80 -11.17
CA ALA A 56 -7.84 -1.46 -11.73
C ALA A 56 -8.40 -0.40 -10.74
N SER A 57 -9.22 -0.81 -9.77
CA SER A 57 -9.86 0.10 -8.80
C SER A 57 -9.24 0.05 -7.40
N SER A 58 -8.44 -0.96 -7.08
CA SER A 58 -7.92 -1.14 -5.73
C SER A 58 -6.67 -1.99 -5.63
N VAL A 59 -5.96 -1.83 -4.53
CA VAL A 59 -4.88 -2.72 -4.10
C VAL A 59 -4.99 -3.03 -2.62
N THR A 60 -4.76 -4.29 -2.24
CA THR A 60 -4.55 -4.68 -0.84
C THR A 60 -3.09 -4.49 -0.51
N VAL A 61 -2.82 -3.90 0.65
CA VAL A 61 -1.48 -3.70 1.20
C VAL A 61 -1.36 -4.50 2.48
N GLN A 62 -0.26 -5.24 2.64
CA GLN A 62 0.10 -5.85 3.92
C GLN A 62 1.47 -5.35 4.38
N THR A 63 1.56 -4.98 5.66
CA THR A 63 2.80 -4.57 6.32
C THR A 63 3.18 -5.55 7.43
N GLY A 64 4.46 -5.92 7.48
CA GLY A 64 5.02 -6.83 8.48
C GLY A 64 6.07 -6.18 9.37
N ASP A 65 6.34 -6.79 10.52
CA ASP A 65 7.47 -6.45 11.38
C ASP A 65 8.73 -7.28 11.07
N SER A 66 9.77 -7.14 11.89
CA SER A 66 11.03 -7.86 11.77
C SER A 66 10.92 -9.39 11.93
N LYS A 67 9.75 -9.92 12.29
CA LYS A 67 9.45 -11.36 12.36
C LYS A 67 8.52 -11.82 11.22
N GLY A 68 8.16 -10.93 10.29
CA GLY A 68 7.18 -11.19 9.24
C GLY A 68 5.73 -11.26 9.75
N THR A 69 5.45 -10.75 10.96
CA THR A 69 4.10 -10.72 11.52
C THR A 69 3.36 -9.46 11.09
N SER A 70 2.12 -9.59 10.62
CA SER A 70 1.28 -8.45 10.23
C SER A 70 1.20 -7.41 11.34
N THR A 71 1.72 -6.21 11.07
CA THR A 71 1.85 -5.12 12.04
C THR A 71 1.57 -3.81 11.33
N ASP A 72 0.85 -2.89 11.98
CA ASP A 72 0.63 -1.55 11.43
C ASP A 72 1.96 -0.81 11.29
N ARG A 73 2.31 -0.39 10.07
CA ARG A 73 3.55 0.34 9.77
C ARG A 73 3.28 1.46 8.76
N ASN A 74 4.12 2.49 8.82
CA ASN A 74 4.11 3.53 7.80
C ASN A 74 4.65 2.93 6.49
N PHE A 75 3.98 3.23 5.39
CA PHE A 75 4.43 2.84 4.07
C PHE A 75 4.14 3.94 3.06
N SER A 76 4.91 3.92 1.99
CA SER A 76 4.71 4.73 0.79
C SER A 76 4.50 3.79 -0.37
N PHE A 77 3.73 4.24 -1.36
CA PHE A 77 3.51 3.48 -2.59
C PHE A 77 3.42 4.41 -3.79
N ILE A 78 3.66 3.86 -4.97
CA ILE A 78 3.36 4.46 -6.26
C ILE A 78 2.51 3.45 -7.03
N ALA A 79 1.39 3.92 -7.58
CA ALA A 79 0.61 3.19 -8.57
C ALA A 79 0.67 3.96 -9.88
N THR A 80 1.04 3.29 -10.97
CA THR A 80 1.17 3.91 -12.30
C THR A 80 0.48 3.07 -13.37
N GLY A 81 -0.20 3.75 -14.28
CA GLY A 81 -1.00 3.16 -15.33
C GLY A 81 -1.88 4.20 -15.99
N ASN A 82 -2.61 3.79 -17.04
CA ASN A 82 -3.53 4.66 -17.74
C ASN A 82 -4.84 4.82 -16.94
N ILE A 83 -5.23 6.07 -16.70
CA ILE A 83 -6.51 6.43 -16.11
C ILE A 83 -7.55 6.67 -17.22
N GLY A 84 -8.80 6.34 -16.95
CA GLY A 84 -9.94 6.51 -17.86
C GLY A 84 -10.97 7.47 -17.29
#